data_AF-A0A8R7V9I1-F1
#
_entry.id   AF-A0A8R7V9I1-F1
#
_cell.length_a   1.000
_cell.length_b   1.000
_cell.length_c   1.000
_cell.angle_alpha   90.00
_cell.angle_beta   90.00
_cell.angle_gamma   90.00
#
_symmetry.space_group_name_H-M   'P 1'
#
loop_
_entity.id
_entity.type
_entity.pdbx_description
1 polymer ?
#
loop_
_entity_poly.entity_id
_entity_poly.type
_entity_poly.pdbx_seq_one_letter_code
_entity_poly.pdbx_strand_id
1 'polypeptide(L)'
;MENLKKKSFEAWQWLSQIPNHTWARYKMDTICKTDLVVNNLSEVFNRMVLDVRNKPIRTMLEGIRTKLMMKFQTTREKTESCRWEITPTYSDILEEGKKWAKYCDAYMAGPGILQVTSSSENTCCVNLNNHTCDCRRWDMTVLPCSHSIATMHKVKLHPEDFVNGFFKIPCTVKHTSI
;
A
#
# COMPACT_ATOMS: atom_id res chain seq x y z
N MET A 1 21.90 3.87 -8.63
CA MET A 1 22.20 3.08 -9.85
C MET A 1 23.67 2.68 -9.97
N GLU A 2 24.62 3.48 -9.48
CA GLU A 2 26.06 3.14 -9.52
C GLU A 2 26.41 1.84 -8.78
N ASN A 3 25.83 1.61 -7.60
CA ASN A 3 26.03 0.36 -6.87
C ASN A 3 25.53 -0.88 -7.64
N LEU A 4 24.46 -0.74 -8.43
CA LEU A 4 23.98 -1.83 -9.31
C LEU A 4 24.96 -2.05 -10.46
N LYS A 5 25.41 -0.97 -11.11
CA LYS A 5 26.41 -1.01 -12.19
C LYS A 5 27.71 -1.69 -11.77
N LYS A 6 28.16 -1.46 -10.53
CA LYS A 6 29.34 -2.11 -9.94
C LYS A 6 29.14 -3.61 -9.69
N LYS A 7 27.91 -4.05 -9.40
CA LYS A 7 27.58 -5.47 -9.12
C LYS A 7 27.29 -6.28 -10.37
N SER A 8 26.53 -5.73 -11.31
CA SER A 8 26.27 -6.32 -12.63
C SER A 8 25.97 -5.22 -13.62
N PHE A 9 26.77 -5.16 -14.67
CA PHE A 9 26.61 -4.19 -15.73
C PHE A 9 25.40 -4.52 -16.61
N GLU A 10 25.15 -5.82 -16.86
CA GLU A 10 24.06 -6.33 -17.69
C GLU A 10 22.70 -6.00 -17.05
N ALA A 11 22.55 -6.26 -15.75
CA ALA A 11 21.34 -5.92 -15.02
C ALA A 11 21.09 -4.40 -14.99
N TRP A 12 22.16 -3.61 -14.83
CA TRP A 12 22.08 -2.16 -14.90
C TRP A 12 21.64 -1.67 -16.29
N GLN A 13 22.22 -2.21 -17.37
CA GLN A 13 21.90 -1.83 -18.74
C GLN A 13 20.45 -2.17 -19.07
N TRP A 14 19.98 -3.37 -18.71
CA TRP A 14 18.59 -3.77 -18.88
C TRP A 14 17.63 -2.85 -18.10
N LEU A 15 17.89 -2.64 -16.81
CA LEU A 15 17.02 -1.82 -15.96
C LEU A 15 16.99 -0.34 -16.40
N SER A 16 18.08 0.16 -16.96
CA SER A 16 18.19 1.55 -17.44
C SER A 16 17.34 1.81 -18.69
N GLN A 17 16.95 0.77 -19.44
CA GLN A 17 16.03 0.90 -20.58
C GLN A 17 14.56 1.02 -20.13
N ILE A 18 14.25 0.58 -18.91
CA ILE A 18 12.90 0.61 -18.38
C ILE A 18 12.66 1.97 -17.71
N PRO A 19 11.55 2.68 -18.04
CA PRO A 19 11.23 3.94 -17.40
C PRO A 19 11.22 3.82 -15.87
N ASN A 20 11.96 4.71 -15.21
CA ASN A 20 12.12 4.71 -13.75
C ASN A 20 10.82 4.77 -12.94
N HIS A 21 9.75 5.36 -13.47
CA HIS A 21 8.45 5.39 -12.78
C HIS A 21 7.78 4.02 -12.64
N THR A 22 8.20 3.00 -13.41
CA THR A 22 7.59 1.65 -13.34
C THR A 22 8.20 0.77 -12.25
N TRP A 23 9.42 1.06 -11.81
CA TRP A 23 10.16 0.21 -10.88
C TRP A 23 10.78 0.96 -9.70
N ALA A 24 11.06 2.25 -9.85
CA ALA A 24 11.71 3.03 -8.81
C ALA A 24 10.68 3.79 -7.97
N ARG A 25 10.57 3.43 -6.69
CA ARG A 25 9.63 4.00 -5.72
C ARG A 25 9.59 5.54 -5.73
N TYR A 26 10.74 6.19 -5.81
CA TYR A 26 10.82 7.67 -5.80
C TYR A 26 10.16 8.34 -7.02
N LYS A 27 9.95 7.61 -8.11
CA LYS A 27 9.31 8.09 -9.35
C LYS A 27 7.93 7.50 -9.61
N MET A 28 7.47 6.59 -8.74
CA MET A 28 6.13 6.02 -8.87
C MET A 28 5.06 7.08 -8.67
N ASP A 29 4.00 6.92 -9.44
CA ASP A 29 2.81 7.76 -9.35
C ASP A 29 2.02 7.42 -8.06
N THR A 30 1.27 8.41 -7.59
CA THR A 30 0.43 8.36 -6.39
C THR A 30 -1.05 8.09 -6.71
N ILE A 31 -1.44 8.10 -7.99
CA ILE A 31 -2.84 7.86 -8.42
C ILE A 31 -3.34 6.47 -8.00
N CYS A 32 -2.53 5.42 -8.19
CA CYS A 32 -2.94 4.04 -7.95
C CYS A 32 -3.11 3.67 -6.46
N LYS A 33 -2.71 4.55 -5.54
CA LYS A 33 -2.80 4.34 -4.08
C LYS A 33 -2.17 3.03 -3.60
N THR A 34 -1.08 2.59 -4.25
CA THR A 34 -0.40 1.32 -3.95
C THR A 34 1.10 1.43 -4.19
N ASP A 35 1.89 0.70 -3.39
CA ASP A 35 3.32 0.55 -3.56
C ASP A 35 3.70 -0.87 -4.04
N LEU A 36 2.73 -1.61 -4.58
CA LEU A 36 2.95 -2.96 -5.11
C LEU A 36 3.71 -2.92 -6.45
N VAL A 37 4.95 -3.42 -6.42
CA VAL A 37 5.84 -3.53 -7.59
C VAL A 37 6.20 -4.99 -7.85
N VAL A 38 5.20 -5.86 -7.76
CA VAL A 38 5.39 -7.32 -7.84
C VAL A 38 4.33 -7.95 -8.73
N ASN A 39 4.65 -9.11 -9.29
CA ASN A 39 3.75 -9.92 -10.14
C ASN A 39 2.56 -10.53 -9.37
N ASN A 40 2.45 -10.28 -8.06
CA ASN A 40 1.45 -10.86 -7.17
C ASN A 40 0.01 -10.72 -7.72
N LEU A 41 -0.33 -9.58 -8.33
CA LEU A 41 -1.67 -9.40 -8.92
C LEU A 41 -1.94 -10.42 -10.05
N SER A 42 -0.97 -10.60 -10.94
CA SER A 42 -1.03 -11.58 -12.02
C SER A 42 -1.07 -13.01 -11.49
N GLU A 43 -0.29 -13.32 -10.45
CA GLU A 43 -0.26 -14.65 -9.83
C GLU A 43 -1.60 -15.00 -9.16
N VAL A 44 -2.17 -14.06 -8.40
CA VAL A 44 -3.47 -14.21 -7.75
C VAL A 44 -4.58 -14.40 -8.79
N PHE A 45 -4.55 -13.60 -9.87
CA PHE A 45 -5.51 -13.74 -10.97
C PHE A 45 -5.37 -15.10 -11.67
N ASN A 46 -4.14 -15.48 -12.04
CA ASN A 46 -3.86 -16.76 -12.70
C ASN A 46 -4.31 -17.95 -11.86
N ARG A 47 -4.15 -17.87 -10.53
CA ARG A 47 -4.65 -18.89 -9.60
C ARG A 47 -6.18 -18.92 -9.57
N MET A 48 -6.83 -17.76 -9.56
CA MET A 48 -8.29 -17.65 -9.51
C MET A 48 -8.97 -18.29 -10.72
N VAL A 49 -8.37 -18.17 -11.91
CA VAL A 49 -8.93 -18.70 -13.17
C VAL A 49 -8.42 -20.09 -13.54
N LEU A 50 -7.51 -20.69 -12.76
CA LEU A 50 -6.78 -21.90 -13.13
C LEU A 50 -7.69 -23.09 -13.48
N ASP A 51 -8.78 -23.26 -12.73
CA ASP A 51 -9.76 -24.34 -12.87
C ASP A 51 -10.82 -24.09 -13.97
N VAL A 52 -10.86 -22.87 -14.53
CA VAL A 52 -11.86 -22.47 -15.54
C VAL A 52 -11.23 -22.09 -16.88
N ARG A 53 -9.94 -21.74 -16.92
CA ARG A 53 -9.24 -21.22 -18.12
C ARG A 53 -9.16 -22.21 -19.29
N ASN A 54 -9.23 -23.52 -19.02
CA ASN A 54 -9.18 -24.57 -20.04
C ASN A 54 -10.57 -25.07 -20.46
N LYS A 55 -11.65 -24.38 -20.06
CA LYS A 55 -13.03 -24.75 -20.40
C LYS A 55 -13.51 -23.96 -21.63
N PRO A 56 -14.56 -24.42 -22.34
CA PRO A 56 -15.18 -23.64 -23.42
C PRO A 56 -15.52 -22.23 -22.97
N ILE A 57 -15.45 -21.25 -23.89
CA ILE A 57 -15.56 -19.82 -23.58
C ILE A 57 -16.78 -19.47 -22.69
N ARG A 58 -17.94 -20.05 -22.99
CA ARG A 58 -19.17 -19.86 -22.20
C ARG A 58 -18.99 -20.33 -20.75
N THR A 59 -18.44 -21.53 -20.55
CA THR A 59 -18.22 -22.12 -19.23
C THR A 59 -17.12 -21.38 -18.45
N MET A 60 -16.08 -20.92 -19.15
CA MET A 60 -15.01 -20.10 -18.55
C MET A 60 -15.57 -18.77 -18.02
N LEU A 61 -16.35 -18.05 -18.83
CA LEU A 61 -16.95 -16.77 -18.44
C LEU A 61 -17.92 -16.95 -17.25
N GLU A 62 -18.75 -17.99 -17.28
CA GLU A 62 -19.68 -18.27 -16.18
C GLU A 62 -18.95 -18.64 -14.88
N GLY A 63 -17.83 -19.37 -14.99
CA GLY A 63 -16.97 -19.68 -13.86
C GLY A 63 -16.32 -18.44 -13.25
N ILE A 64 -15.80 -17.53 -14.08
CA ILE A 64 -15.24 -16.25 -13.62
C ILE A 64 -16.33 -15.39 -12.96
N ARG A 65 -17.50 -15.26 -13.59
CA ARG A 65 -18.65 -14.53 -13.05
C ARG A 65 -19.04 -15.05 -11.66
N THR A 66 -19.16 -16.37 -11.49
CA THR A 66 -19.51 -17.01 -10.22
C THR A 66 -18.46 -16.74 -9.14
N LYS A 67 -17.17 -16.84 -9.47
CA LYS A 67 -16.07 -16.53 -8.53
C LYS A 67 -16.09 -15.08 -8.09
N LEU A 68 -16.31 -14.14 -9.01
CA LEU A 68 -16.44 -12.71 -8.68
C LEU A 68 -17.65 -12.45 -7.78
N MET A 69 -18.80 -13.04 -8.09
CA MET A 69 -20.01 -12.94 -7.28
C MET A 69 -19.79 -13.41 -5.83
N MET A 70 -19.21 -14.60 -5.64
CA MET A 70 -18.88 -15.11 -4.30
C MET A 70 -17.89 -14.19 -3.58
N LYS A 71 -16.85 -13.71 -4.29
CA LYS A 71 -15.85 -12.80 -3.71
C LYS A 71 -16.49 -11.48 -3.24
N PHE A 72 -17.41 -10.92 -4.01
CA PHE A 72 -18.14 -9.71 -3.62
C PHE A 72 -19.04 -9.97 -2.41
N GLN A 73 -19.75 -11.09 -2.37
CA GLN A 73 -20.57 -11.47 -1.20
C GLN A 73 -19.73 -11.61 0.07
N THR A 74 -18.63 -12.36 0.03
CA THR A 74 -17.72 -12.49 1.18
C THR A 74 -17.13 -11.15 1.61
N THR A 75 -16.86 -10.24 0.66
CA THR A 75 -16.36 -8.90 0.96
C THR A 75 -17.43 -8.06 1.68
N ARG A 76 -18.69 -8.17 1.26
CA ARG A 76 -19.84 -7.52 1.90
C ARG A 76 -20.01 -7.99 3.34
N GLU A 77 -20.06 -9.30 3.58
CA GLU A 77 -20.20 -9.89 4.92
C GLU A 77 -19.07 -9.46 5.88
N LYS A 78 -17.81 -9.45 5.38
CA LYS A 78 -16.65 -8.95 6.15
C LYS A 78 -16.76 -7.47 6.49
N THR A 79 -17.35 -6.67 5.61
CA THR A 79 -17.50 -5.23 5.81
C THR A 79 -18.63 -4.93 6.79
N GLU A 80 -19.76 -5.64 6.67
CA GLU A 80 -20.92 -5.50 7.57
C GLU A 80 -20.60 -5.93 9.02
N SER A 81 -19.77 -6.95 9.18
CA SER A 81 -19.31 -7.40 10.51
C SER A 81 -18.18 -6.55 11.09
N CYS A 82 -17.60 -5.64 10.29
CA CYS A 82 -16.50 -4.81 10.74
C CYS A 82 -17.00 -3.64 11.59
N ARG A 83 -16.46 -3.50 12.80
CA ARG A 83 -16.78 -2.42 13.74
C ARG A 83 -15.82 -1.23 13.62
N TRP A 84 -14.74 -1.39 12.88
CA TRP A 84 -13.70 -0.38 12.72
C TRP A 84 -14.06 0.64 11.64
N GLU A 85 -13.56 1.86 11.72
CA GLU A 85 -13.81 2.87 10.68
C GLU A 85 -13.04 2.57 9.39
N ILE A 86 -11.92 1.85 9.51
CA ILE A 86 -11.02 1.44 8.43
C ILE A 86 -11.34 0.00 8.02
N THR A 87 -11.26 -0.28 6.73
CA THR A 87 -11.42 -1.64 6.19
C THR A 87 -10.43 -2.64 6.84
N PRO A 88 -10.85 -3.90 7.12
CA PRO A 88 -10.04 -4.85 7.88
C PRO A 88 -8.60 -5.01 7.40
N THR A 89 -8.41 -5.18 6.09
CA THR A 89 -7.08 -5.37 5.49
C THR A 89 -6.16 -4.18 5.71
N TYR A 90 -6.67 -2.96 5.58
CA TYR A 90 -5.86 -1.75 5.80
C TYR A 90 -5.65 -1.45 7.28
N SER A 91 -6.60 -1.84 8.13
CA SER A 91 -6.42 -1.84 9.59
C SER A 91 -5.25 -2.75 9.99
N ASP A 92 -5.19 -3.96 9.45
CA ASP A 92 -4.09 -4.91 9.73
C ASP A 92 -2.72 -4.34 9.30
N ILE A 93 -2.65 -3.73 8.11
CA ILE A 93 -1.43 -3.07 7.62
C ILE A 93 -1.03 -1.91 8.53
N LEU A 94 -2.00 -1.10 8.99
CA LEU A 94 -1.74 0.01 9.91
C LEU A 94 -1.22 -0.49 11.26
N GLU A 95 -1.83 -1.55 11.81
CA GLU A 95 -1.38 -2.19 13.05
C GLU A 95 0.03 -2.76 12.93
N GLU A 96 0.36 -3.38 11.80
CA GLU A 96 1.73 -3.79 11.51
C GLU A 96 2.67 -2.57 11.44
N GLY A 97 2.26 -1.50 10.79
CA GLY A 97 2.99 -0.24 10.76
C GLY A 97 3.28 0.33 12.15
N LYS A 98 2.31 0.26 13.08
CA LYS A 98 2.48 0.67 14.48
C LYS A 98 3.50 -0.18 15.22
N LYS A 99 3.60 -1.48 14.93
CA LYS A 99 4.66 -2.35 15.51
C LYS A 99 6.03 -1.87 15.05
N TRP A 100 6.19 -1.58 13.76
CA TRP A 100 7.45 -1.09 13.20
C TRP A 100 7.81 0.34 13.64
N ALA A 101 6.81 1.18 13.91
CA ALA A 101 7.00 2.54 14.40
C ALA A 101 7.71 2.60 15.75
N LYS A 102 7.66 1.53 16.56
CA LYS A 102 8.41 1.43 17.84
C LYS A 102 9.93 1.46 17.66
N TYR A 103 10.40 1.14 16.45
CA TYR A 103 11.81 1.10 16.09
C TYR A 103 12.26 2.38 15.35
N CYS A 104 11.47 3.44 15.44
CA CYS A 104 11.69 4.71 14.78
C CYS A 104 11.76 5.83 15.81
N ASP A 105 12.87 6.56 15.85
CA ASP A 105 13.06 7.70 16.73
C ASP A 105 12.72 9.00 16.01
N ALA A 106 11.72 9.74 16.51
CA ALA A 106 11.24 10.98 15.92
C ALA A 106 11.72 12.22 16.69
N TYR A 107 12.32 13.15 15.95
CA TYR A 107 12.87 14.43 16.43
C TYR A 107 12.19 15.58 15.69
N MET A 108 11.77 16.60 16.43
CA MET A 108 11.09 17.76 15.85
C MET A 108 12.10 18.65 15.13
N ALA A 109 11.89 18.86 13.83
CA ALA A 109 12.72 19.73 12.99
C ALA A 109 12.02 21.07 12.69
N GLY A 110 10.70 21.14 12.85
CA GLY A 110 9.90 22.36 12.71
C GLY A 110 8.41 22.08 12.92
N PRO A 111 7.54 23.10 12.77
CA PRO A 111 6.10 22.94 12.89
C PRO A 111 5.56 21.94 11.86
N GLY A 112 5.05 20.79 12.34
CA GLY A 112 4.54 19.72 11.49
C GLY A 112 5.60 18.93 10.71
N ILE A 113 6.89 19.17 10.96
CA ILE A 113 8.01 18.51 10.28
C ILE A 113 8.89 17.81 11.32
N LEU A 114 9.11 16.52 11.12
CA LEU A 114 9.94 15.70 12.00
C LEU A 114 10.96 14.91 11.20
N GLN A 115 12.17 14.83 11.73
CA GLN A 115 13.17 13.88 11.29
C GLN A 115 12.95 12.57 12.05
N VAL A 116 12.87 11.46 11.32
CA VAL A 116 12.69 10.13 11.89
C VAL A 116 13.85 9.26 11.50
N THR A 117 14.52 8.68 12.49
CA THR A 117 15.62 7.73 12.29
C THR A 117 15.10 6.33 12.56
N SER A 118 15.12 5.47 11.54
CA SER A 118 14.82 4.04 11.70
C SER A 118 16.03 3.29 12.25
N SER A 119 15.81 2.14 12.90
CA SER A 119 16.91 1.27 13.40
C SER A 119 17.90 0.80 12.32
N SER A 120 17.57 0.94 11.04
CA SER A 120 18.47 0.67 9.92
C SER A 120 19.32 1.89 9.49
N GLU A 121 19.47 2.90 10.36
CA GLU A 121 20.17 4.18 10.13
C GLU A 121 19.64 5.05 8.97
N ASN A 122 18.51 4.68 8.37
CA ASN A 122 17.86 5.51 7.36
C ASN A 122 17.08 6.62 8.08
N THR A 123 17.51 7.86 7.87
CA THR A 123 16.79 9.06 8.29
C THR A 123 15.79 9.47 7.22
N CYS A 124 14.59 9.83 7.64
CA CYS A 124 13.52 10.29 6.77
C CYS A 124 12.90 11.55 7.36
N CYS A 125 12.63 12.55 6.53
CA CYS A 125 11.75 13.64 6.87
C CYS A 125 10.29 13.21 6.72
N VAL A 126 9.47 13.56 7.71
CA VAL A 126 8.01 13.40 7.70
C VAL A 126 7.39 14.78 7.79
N ASN A 127 6.45 15.07 6.87
CA ASN A 127 5.65 16.28 6.91
C ASN A 127 4.19 15.90 7.15
N LEU A 128 3.70 16.20 8.36
CA LEU A 128 2.35 15.91 8.80
C LEU A 128 1.29 16.78 8.14
N ASN A 129 1.62 17.97 7.65
CA ASN A 129 0.65 18.85 7.00
C ASN A 129 0.37 18.39 5.57
N ASN A 130 1.40 17.87 4.90
CA ASN A 130 1.31 17.43 3.51
C ASN A 130 1.03 15.93 3.37
N HIS A 131 1.01 15.18 4.48
CA HIS A 131 0.87 13.72 4.50
C HIS A 131 1.97 13.00 3.68
N THR A 132 3.21 13.49 3.79
CA THR A 132 4.34 12.97 3.00
C THR A 132 5.45 12.43 3.88
N CYS A 133 6.18 11.44 3.37
CA CYS A 133 7.40 10.94 3.99
C CYS A 133 8.45 10.66 2.92
N ASP A 134 9.73 10.93 3.22
CA ASP A 134 10.84 10.67 2.28
C ASP A 134 10.93 9.21 1.81
N CYS A 135 10.40 8.26 2.60
CA CYS A 135 10.30 6.86 2.18
C CYS A 135 9.28 6.61 1.05
N ARG A 136 8.50 7.63 0.69
CA ARG A 136 7.43 7.68 -0.33
C ARG A 136 6.25 6.74 -0.11
N ARG A 137 6.26 5.92 0.94
CA ARG A 137 5.17 4.98 1.22
C ARG A 137 3.87 5.71 1.52
N TRP A 138 3.89 6.71 2.39
CA TRP A 138 2.68 7.45 2.74
C TRP A 138 2.10 8.20 1.52
N ASP A 139 2.97 8.80 0.73
CA ASP A 139 2.61 9.48 -0.52
C ASP A 139 1.90 8.54 -1.52
N MET A 140 2.44 7.34 -1.73
CA MET A 140 1.92 6.42 -2.75
C MET A 140 0.74 5.59 -2.27
N THR A 141 0.73 5.11 -1.03
CA THR A 141 -0.35 4.23 -0.53
C THR A 141 -1.46 5.03 0.12
N VAL A 142 -1.20 6.30 0.45
CA VAL A 142 -2.09 7.17 1.23
C VAL A 142 -2.47 6.56 2.58
N LEU A 143 -1.58 5.69 3.08
CA LEU A 143 -1.62 5.06 4.40
C LEU A 143 -0.34 5.45 5.16
N PRO A 144 -0.44 5.90 6.43
CA PRO A 144 0.73 6.25 7.21
C PRO A 144 1.78 5.13 7.25
N CYS A 145 3.02 5.45 6.88
CA CYS A 145 4.13 4.52 7.02
C CYS A 145 4.64 4.48 8.47
N SER A 146 5.50 3.52 8.82
CA SER A 146 6.08 3.41 10.18
C SER A 146 6.73 4.72 10.67
N HIS A 147 7.42 5.47 9.80
CA HIS A 147 8.00 6.77 10.16
C HIS A 147 6.93 7.82 10.48
N SER A 148 5.86 7.82 9.69
CA SER A 148 4.74 8.76 9.85
C SER A 148 3.97 8.47 11.13
N ILE A 149 3.76 7.19 11.42
CA ILE A 149 3.13 6.71 12.66
C ILE A 149 3.98 7.09 13.87
N ALA A 150 5.31 6.88 13.83
CA ALA A 150 6.20 7.28 14.91
C ALA A 150 6.14 8.80 15.18
N THR A 151 6.10 9.58 14.10
CA THR A 151 5.89 11.03 14.15
C THR A 151 4.55 11.38 14.81
N MET A 152 3.45 10.75 14.40
CA MET A 152 2.11 10.96 14.98
C MET A 152 2.08 10.65 16.46
N HIS A 153 2.64 9.52 16.88
CA HIS A 153 2.75 9.16 18.30
C HIS A 153 3.53 10.20 19.10
N LYS A 154 4.63 10.74 18.54
CA LYS A 154 5.44 11.79 19.18
C LYS A 154 4.65 13.07 19.45
N VAL A 155 3.76 13.45 18.53
CA VAL A 155 2.89 14.63 18.67
C VAL A 155 1.51 14.31 19.25
N LYS A 156 1.30 13.09 19.76
CA LYS A 156 0.05 12.61 20.37
C LYS A 156 -1.17 12.64 19.43
N LEU A 157 -0.95 12.32 18.16
CA LEU A 157 -2.00 12.15 17.16
C LEU A 157 -2.29 10.66 16.92
N HIS A 158 -3.51 10.36 16.50
CA HIS A 158 -3.94 9.00 16.15
C HIS A 158 -3.68 8.73 14.67
N PRO A 159 -2.91 7.69 14.31
CA PRO A 159 -2.63 7.35 12.92
C PRO A 159 -3.87 7.07 12.06
N GLU A 160 -4.95 6.60 12.67
CA GLU A 160 -6.23 6.30 12.04
C GLU A 160 -6.86 7.52 11.38
N ASP A 161 -6.65 8.71 11.96
CA ASP A 161 -7.18 9.98 11.45
C ASP A 161 -6.51 10.39 10.12
N PHE A 162 -5.33 9.85 9.86
CA PHE A 162 -4.50 10.17 8.69
C PHE A 162 -4.64 9.14 7.56
N VAL A 163 -5.51 8.14 7.72
CA VAL A 163 -5.84 7.17 6.68
C VAL A 163 -6.79 7.81 5.67
N ASN A 164 -6.48 7.66 4.37
CA ASN A 164 -7.34 8.20 3.32
C ASN A 164 -8.77 7.67 3.41
N GLY A 165 -9.76 8.55 3.19
CA GLY A 165 -11.17 8.19 3.20
C GLY A 165 -11.55 7.06 2.25
N PHE A 166 -10.77 6.81 1.20
CA PHE A 166 -10.96 5.67 0.29
C PHE A 166 -10.91 4.32 1.00
N PHE A 167 -10.13 4.18 2.08
CA PHE A 167 -10.00 2.94 2.84
C PHE A 167 -10.94 2.86 4.05
N LYS A 168 -11.78 3.87 4.25
CA LYS A 168 -12.80 3.90 5.30
C LYS A 168 -14.10 3.24 4.82
N ILE A 169 -14.75 2.48 5.69
CA ILE A 169 -15.96 1.69 5.40
C ILE A 169 -17.12 2.48 4.76
N PRO A 170 -17.46 3.72 5.14
CA PRO A 170 -18.56 4.45 4.49
C PRO A 170 -18.35 4.67 2.98
N CYS A 171 -17.12 4.56 2.47
CA CYS A 171 -16.82 4.69 1.05
C CYS A 171 -16.93 3.36 0.27
N THR A 172 -16.67 2.21 0.89
CA THR A 172 -16.64 0.91 0.18
C THR A 172 -18.03 0.33 -0.08
N VAL A 173 -19.01 0.62 0.78
CA VAL A 173 -20.38 0.10 0.66
C VAL A 173 -21.17 0.82 -0.45
N LYS A 174 -20.85 2.08 -0.75
CA LYS A 174 -21.60 2.90 -1.73
C LYS A 174 -21.38 2.51 -3.20
N HIS A 175 -20.29 1.81 -3.52
CA HIS A 175 -19.92 1.48 -4.91
C HIS A 175 -20.28 0.05 -5.35
N THR A 176 -20.95 -0.74 -4.50
CA THR A 176 -21.29 -2.15 -4.79
C THR A 176 -22.80 -2.41 -4.91
N SER A 177 -23.60 -1.36 -5.06
CA SER A 177 -25.02 -1.47 -5.43
C SER A 177 -25.14 -1.30 -6.95
N ILE A 178 -25.06 -2.41 -7.69
CA ILE A 178 -25.58 -2.55 -9.06
C ILE A 178 -26.67 -3.61 -8.99
#